data_AF-N2AAR7-F1
#
_entry.id   AF-N2AAR7-F1
#
_cell.length_a   1.000
_cell.length_b   1.000
_cell.length_c   1.000
_cell.angle_alpha   90.00
_cell.angle_beta   90.00
_cell.angle_gamma   90.00
#
_symmetry.space_group_name_H-M   'P 1'
#
loop_
_entity.id
_entity.type
_entity.pdbx_description
1 polymer ?
#
loop_
_entity_poly.entity_id
_entity_poly.type
_entity_poly.pdbx_seq_one_letter_code
_entity_poly.pdbx_strand_id
1 'polypeptide(L)'
;MDDIEILLGGEWIYDGVKCVESGQVFDYNFVEDTVIKEKTFVFVETDIDNVSRNLFTNFNLYVCIFSTKGQIRITDKTTPTVNQIKDMGYYVGTYANRIDVLCDIVDRILNGSNKIKGIGEVQPADRGYCTIYYPNNKFYGKCLKYKIMNYNEDDFCEN
;
A
#
# COMPACT_ATOMS: atom_id res chain seq x y z
N MET A 1 -22.24 -25.07 -3.19
CA MET A 1 -21.37 -24.20 -2.40
C MET A 1 -21.82 -22.79 -2.70
N ASP A 2 -22.35 -22.10 -1.70
CA ASP A 2 -22.80 -20.70 -1.87
C ASP A 2 -21.54 -19.81 -1.93
N ASP A 3 -21.53 -18.79 -2.79
CA ASP A 3 -20.38 -17.88 -2.95
C ASP A 3 -20.01 -17.20 -1.62
N ILE A 4 -20.99 -17.00 -0.74
CA ILE A 4 -20.82 -16.44 0.60
C ILE A 4 -20.01 -17.36 1.52
N GLU A 5 -20.18 -18.68 1.41
CA GLU A 5 -19.45 -19.66 2.23
C GLU A 5 -17.97 -19.73 1.84
N ILE A 6 -17.65 -19.50 0.56
CA ILE A 6 -16.27 -19.40 0.06
C ILE A 6 -15.57 -18.18 0.64
N LEU A 7 -16.28 -17.05 0.70
CA LEU A 7 -15.75 -15.79 1.18
C LEU A 7 -15.50 -15.77 2.68
N LEU A 8 -16.32 -16.47 3.47
CA LEU A 8 -16.17 -16.55 4.93
C LEU A 8 -15.24 -17.69 5.39
N GLY A 9 -14.97 -18.65 4.51
CA GLY A 9 -14.17 -19.83 4.84
C GLY A 9 -14.98 -20.88 5.61
N GLY A 10 -14.35 -22.03 5.84
CA GLY A 10 -15.00 -23.15 6.50
C GLY A 10 -14.33 -24.50 6.24
N GLU A 11 -14.92 -25.55 6.79
CA GLU A 11 -14.54 -26.93 6.51
C GLU A 11 -15.63 -27.62 5.71
N TRP A 12 -15.25 -28.27 4.62
CA TRP A 12 -16.19 -29.09 3.84
C TRP A 12 -15.51 -30.31 3.24
N ILE A 13 -16.32 -31.26 2.77
CA ILE A 13 -15.86 -32.45 2.07
C ILE A 13 -16.18 -32.26 0.58
N TYR A 14 -15.14 -32.17 -0.25
CA TYR A 14 -15.26 -32.12 -1.70
C TYR A 14 -14.64 -33.40 -2.28
N ASP A 15 -15.45 -34.20 -2.97
CA ASP A 15 -15.01 -35.45 -3.62
C ASP A 15 -14.31 -36.45 -2.67
N GLY A 16 -14.80 -36.54 -1.42
CA GLY A 16 -14.21 -37.37 -0.36
C GLY A 16 -12.95 -36.79 0.30
N VAL A 17 -12.49 -35.62 -0.15
CA VAL A 17 -11.34 -34.91 0.42
C VAL A 17 -11.83 -33.80 1.35
N LYS A 18 -11.29 -33.75 2.58
CA LYS A 18 -11.54 -32.64 3.51
C LYS A 18 -10.77 -31.40 3.04
N CYS A 19 -11.48 -30.34 2.69
CA CYS A 19 -10.94 -29.03 2.35
C CYS A 19 -11.18 -28.07 3.50
N VAL A 20 -10.17 -27.27 3.85
CA VAL A 20 -10.25 -26.23 4.88
C VAL A 20 -9.78 -24.93 4.25
N GLU A 21 -10.70 -23.96 4.12
CA GLU A 21 -10.39 -22.63 3.60
C GLU A 21 -10.50 -21.58 4.70
N SER A 22 -9.55 -20.64 4.71
CA SER A 22 -9.43 -19.62 5.77
C SER A 22 -10.35 -18.42 5.57
N GLY A 23 -11.19 -18.42 4.52
CA GLY A 23 -11.98 -17.27 4.11
C GLY A 23 -11.12 -16.20 3.43
N GLN A 24 -11.77 -15.29 2.72
CA GLN A 24 -11.15 -14.17 2.00
C GLN A 24 -11.61 -12.80 2.54
N VAL A 25 -12.59 -12.78 3.45
CA VAL A 25 -13.13 -11.56 4.07
C VAL A 25 -12.64 -11.49 5.51
N PHE A 26 -11.83 -10.48 5.80
CA PHE A 26 -11.29 -10.20 7.13
C PHE A 26 -11.73 -8.80 7.57
N ASP A 27 -12.08 -8.64 8.84
CA ASP A 27 -12.41 -7.35 9.47
C ASP A 27 -11.16 -6.57 9.91
N TYR A 28 -9.97 -7.08 9.61
CA TYR A 28 -8.67 -6.48 9.85
C TYR A 28 -7.73 -6.74 8.67
N ASN A 29 -6.67 -5.95 8.57
CA ASN A 29 -5.59 -6.21 7.61
C ASN A 29 -4.91 -7.55 7.95
N PHE A 30 -5.26 -8.61 7.22
CA PHE A 30 -4.78 -9.97 7.48
C PHE A 30 -3.30 -10.12 7.07
N VAL A 31 -2.41 -9.80 8.01
CA VAL A 31 -0.97 -10.10 7.95
C VAL A 31 -0.53 -10.73 9.29
N GLU A 32 -1.31 -11.68 9.80
CA GLU A 32 -0.96 -12.38 11.04
C GLU A 32 -0.12 -13.63 10.73
N ASP A 33 1.13 -13.62 11.23
CA ASP A 33 2.12 -14.72 11.25
C ASP A 33 2.40 -15.52 9.94
N THR A 34 1.78 -15.18 8.81
CA THR A 34 2.11 -15.70 7.47
C THR A 34 3.49 -15.22 7.00
N VAL A 35 3.96 -14.11 7.55
CA VAL A 35 5.27 -13.52 7.25
C VAL A 35 6.24 -13.75 8.42
N ILE A 36 6.90 -14.92 8.42
CA ILE A 36 7.96 -15.27 9.37
C ILE A 36 9.34 -14.70 9.00
N LYS A 37 9.51 -14.15 7.79
CA LYS A 37 10.80 -13.60 7.32
C LYS A 37 10.87 -12.10 7.57
N GLU A 38 11.95 -11.65 8.20
CA GLU A 38 12.25 -10.23 8.34
C GLU A 38 12.45 -9.59 6.96
N LYS A 39 11.49 -8.76 6.56
CA LYS A 39 11.48 -8.07 5.27
C LYS A 39 10.85 -6.69 5.38
N THR A 40 10.94 -5.95 4.28
CA THR A 40 10.21 -4.71 4.06
C THR A 40 9.06 -4.98 3.08
N PHE A 41 7.92 -4.36 3.36
CA PHE A 41 6.67 -4.53 2.62
C PHE A 41 6.18 -3.17 2.14
N VAL A 42 5.59 -3.18 0.95
CA VAL A 42 4.81 -2.07 0.41
C VAL A 42 3.44 -2.64 0.07
N PHE A 43 2.41 -2.08 0.67
CA PHE A 43 1.02 -2.40 0.43
C PHE A 43 0.33 -1.18 -0.17
N VAL A 44 -0.51 -1.42 -1.18
CA VAL A 44 -1.22 -0.38 -1.92
C VAL A 44 -2.69 -0.71 -1.90
N GLU A 45 -3.52 0.24 -1.46
CA GLU A 45 -4.96 0.06 -1.30
C GLU A 45 -5.69 1.30 -1.80
N THR A 46 -6.90 1.11 -2.32
CA THR A 46 -7.77 2.22 -2.72
C THR A 46 -9.06 2.21 -1.93
N ASP A 47 -9.48 3.38 -1.47
CA ASP A 47 -10.71 3.56 -0.71
C ASP A 47 -11.57 4.62 -1.36
N ILE A 48 -12.80 4.27 -1.68
CA ILE A 48 -13.72 5.15 -2.40
C ILE A 48 -14.49 5.94 -1.34
N ASP A 49 -14.01 7.16 -1.07
CA ASP A 49 -14.65 8.06 -0.10
C ASP A 49 -16.07 8.47 -0.52
N ASN A 50 -16.33 8.62 -1.82
CA ASN A 50 -17.63 9.06 -2.31
C ASN A 50 -17.90 8.58 -3.73
N VAL A 51 -19.09 8.00 -3.95
CA VAL A 51 -19.60 7.69 -5.28
C VAL A 51 -20.63 8.76 -5.64
N SER A 52 -20.30 9.62 -6.61
CA SER A 52 -21.26 10.58 -7.15
C SER A 52 -21.74 10.10 -8.52
N ARG A 53 -23.06 10.06 -8.74
CA ARG A 53 -23.68 9.69 -10.03
C ARG A 53 -23.20 8.34 -10.61
N ASN A 54 -22.99 7.33 -9.74
CA ASN A 54 -22.45 6.00 -10.11
C ASN A 54 -21.04 6.02 -10.74
N LEU A 55 -20.25 7.07 -10.49
CA LEU A 55 -18.88 7.22 -11.01
C LEU A 55 -17.89 7.41 -9.85
N PHE A 56 -16.76 6.70 -9.93
CA PHE A 56 -15.60 6.87 -9.05
C PHE A 56 -14.88 8.17 -9.38
N THR A 57 -15.49 9.28 -8.98
CA THR A 57 -15.02 10.62 -9.30
C THR A 57 -13.88 11.05 -8.39
N ASN A 58 -13.86 10.58 -7.14
CA ASN A 58 -12.78 10.82 -6.18
C ASN A 58 -12.58 9.60 -5.28
N PHE A 59 -11.35 9.13 -5.16
CA PHE A 59 -10.99 8.07 -4.22
C PHE A 59 -9.61 8.30 -3.62
N ASN A 60 -9.37 7.71 -2.46
CA ASN A 60 -8.08 7.73 -1.78
C ASN A 60 -7.22 6.57 -2.25
N LEU A 61 -5.93 6.84 -2.39
CA LEU A 61 -4.90 5.83 -2.55
C LEU A 61 -4.03 5.83 -1.29
N TYR A 62 -3.94 4.67 -0.66
CA TYR A 62 -3.09 4.44 0.49
C TYR A 62 -1.89 3.60 0.07
N VAL A 63 -0.69 4.06 0.41
CA VAL A 63 0.55 3.30 0.25
C VAL A 63 1.19 3.10 1.62
N CYS A 64 1.00 1.91 2.18
CA CYS A 64 1.56 1.51 3.47
C CYS A 64 2.95 0.88 3.27
N ILE A 65 3.97 1.46 3.87
CA ILE A 65 5.35 0.97 3.83
C ILE A 65 5.74 0.58 5.25
N PHE A 66 6.12 -0.67 5.46
CA PHE A 66 6.46 -1.16 6.78
C PHE A 66 7.54 -2.24 6.75
N SER A 67 8.30 -2.36 7.83
CA SER A 67 9.36 -3.36 7.98
C SER A 67 9.44 -3.84 9.42
N THR A 68 10.05 -5.01 9.63
CA THR A 68 10.36 -5.48 10.98
C THR A 68 11.26 -4.46 11.68
N LYS A 69 11.00 -4.23 12.98
CA LYS A 69 11.68 -3.15 13.74
C LYS A 69 13.20 -3.24 13.69
N GLY A 70 13.75 -4.46 13.69
CA GLY A 70 15.19 -4.71 13.62
C GLY A 70 15.85 -4.25 12.30
N GLN A 71 15.08 -4.12 11.22
CA GLN A 71 15.63 -3.76 9.93
C GLN A 71 15.57 -2.26 9.67
N ILE A 72 14.72 -1.48 10.33
CA ILE A 72 14.39 -0.08 9.96
C ILE A 72 15.63 0.80 9.77
N ARG A 73 16.62 0.64 10.63
CA ARG A 73 17.84 1.44 10.60
C ARG A 73 18.72 1.02 9.43
N ILE A 74 19.10 2.00 8.61
CA ILE A 74 20.14 1.86 7.61
C ILE A 74 21.48 2.27 8.24
N THR A 75 22.52 1.52 7.95
CA THR A 75 23.89 1.76 8.41
C THR A 75 24.87 1.48 7.28
N ASP A 76 26.16 1.71 7.50
CA ASP A 76 27.21 1.35 6.54
C ASP A 76 27.39 -0.18 6.37
N LYS A 77 26.71 -0.98 7.20
CA LYS A 77 26.72 -2.45 7.16
C LYS A 77 25.41 -3.05 6.61
N THR A 78 24.40 -2.23 6.32
CA THR A 78 23.16 -2.71 5.69
C THR A 78 23.24 -2.59 4.18
N THR A 79 22.37 -3.31 3.48
CA THR A 79 22.19 -3.13 2.03
C THR A 79 20.80 -2.57 1.76
N PRO A 80 20.67 -1.44 1.04
CA PRO A 80 21.76 -0.51 0.68
C PRO A 80 22.34 0.22 1.91
N THR A 81 23.56 0.74 1.78
CA THR A 81 24.21 1.58 2.80
C THR A 81 23.74 3.03 2.69
N VAL A 82 24.06 3.86 3.70
CA VAL A 82 23.75 5.31 3.66
C VAL A 82 24.38 5.98 2.44
N ASN A 83 25.64 5.65 2.12
CA ASN A 83 26.33 6.23 0.96
C ASN A 83 25.71 5.78 -0.36
N GLN A 84 25.36 4.50 -0.50
CA GLN A 84 24.68 4.02 -1.72
C GLN A 84 23.36 4.74 -1.96
N ILE A 85 22.59 5.04 -0.91
CA ILE A 85 21.33 5.78 -1.04
C ILE A 85 21.58 7.23 -1.47
N LYS A 86 22.63 7.88 -0.95
CA LYS A 86 23.05 9.21 -1.41
C LYS A 86 23.47 9.20 -2.88
N ASP A 87 24.23 8.19 -3.29
CA ASP A 87 24.68 8.01 -4.67
C ASP A 87 23.50 7.79 -5.63
N MET A 88 22.41 7.19 -5.15
CA MET A 88 21.14 7.08 -5.87
C MET A 88 20.34 8.40 -5.95
N GLY A 89 20.82 9.48 -5.34
CA GLY A 89 20.19 10.81 -5.39
C GLY A 89 19.14 11.06 -4.31
N TYR A 90 19.05 10.22 -3.29
CA TYR A 90 18.11 10.38 -2.17
C TYR A 90 18.75 11.07 -0.98
N TYR A 91 17.99 11.95 -0.33
CA TYR A 91 18.48 12.69 0.83
C TYR A 91 18.37 11.85 2.09
N VAL A 92 19.51 11.51 2.70
CA VAL A 92 19.55 10.70 3.92
C VAL A 92 20.56 11.22 4.93
N GLY A 93 20.13 11.27 6.19
CA GLY A 93 20.99 11.58 7.33
C GLY A 93 21.82 10.38 7.80
N THR A 94 22.70 10.61 8.78
CA THR A 94 23.56 9.58 9.39
C THR A 94 22.77 8.44 10.07
N TYR A 95 21.54 8.73 10.49
CA TYR A 95 20.59 7.75 11.06
C TYR A 95 19.44 7.50 10.08
N ALA A 96 19.78 7.08 8.87
CA ALA A 96 18.80 6.86 7.81
C ALA A 96 17.79 5.77 8.20
N ASN A 97 16.52 6.06 7.95
CA ASN A 97 15.39 5.18 8.20
C ASN A 97 14.89 4.65 6.85
N ARG A 98 14.85 3.33 6.68
CA ARG A 98 14.45 2.70 5.41
C ARG A 98 13.06 3.12 4.97
N ILE A 99 12.16 3.32 5.93
CA ILE A 99 10.77 3.67 5.66
C ILE A 99 10.68 5.09 5.14
N ASP A 100 11.46 6.02 5.71
CA ASP A 100 11.49 7.41 5.23
C ASP A 100 12.04 7.50 3.81
N VAL A 101 13.09 6.74 3.50
CA VAL A 101 13.66 6.67 2.15
C VAL A 101 12.63 6.12 1.16
N LEU A 102 11.94 5.04 1.52
CA LEU A 102 10.91 4.46 0.67
C LEU A 102 9.70 5.39 0.52
N CYS A 103 9.34 6.15 1.55
CA CYS A 103 8.30 7.17 1.45
C CYS A 103 8.69 8.28 0.45
N ASP A 104 9.94 8.79 0.49
CA ASP A 104 10.44 9.77 -0.49
C ASP A 104 10.43 9.20 -1.92
N ILE A 105 10.84 7.94 -2.08
CA ILE A 105 10.79 7.25 -3.39
C ILE A 105 9.35 7.18 -3.91
N VAL A 106 8.41 6.71 -3.09
CA VAL A 106 7.00 6.58 -3.48
C VAL A 106 6.39 7.95 -3.79
N ASP A 107 6.67 8.97 -2.98
CA ASP A 107 6.16 10.32 -3.23
C ASP A 107 6.63 10.88 -4.57
N ARG A 108 7.93 10.76 -4.86
CA ARG A 108 8.49 11.20 -6.16
C ARG A 108 7.90 10.46 -7.36
N ILE A 109 7.41 9.24 -7.17
CA ILE A 109 6.76 8.45 -8.22
C ILE A 109 5.31 8.89 -8.44
N LEU A 110 4.59 9.20 -7.36
CA LEU A 110 3.13 9.40 -7.36
C LEU A 110 2.72 10.86 -7.41
N ASN A 111 3.31 11.72 -6.59
CA ASN A 111 2.89 13.09 -6.41
C ASN A 111 3.06 13.91 -7.70
N GLY A 112 1.95 14.41 -8.23
CA GLY A 112 1.91 15.17 -9.48
C GLY A 112 2.23 14.32 -10.72
N SER A 113 2.18 12.99 -10.60
CA SER A 113 2.49 12.07 -11.69
C SER A 113 1.27 11.81 -12.56
N ASN A 114 1.40 12.07 -13.86
CA ASN A 114 0.48 11.58 -14.89
C ASN A 114 0.99 10.27 -15.54
N LYS A 115 2.08 9.70 -15.02
CA LYS A 115 2.75 8.54 -15.62
C LYS A 115 1.96 7.25 -15.46
N ILE A 116 1.06 7.18 -14.49
CA ILE A 116 0.23 6.00 -14.25
C ILE A 116 -1.11 6.19 -14.98
N LYS A 117 -1.12 5.77 -16.25
CA LYS A 117 -2.31 5.82 -17.08
C LYS A 117 -3.46 5.04 -16.44
N GLY A 118 -4.67 5.60 -16.50
CA GLY A 118 -5.90 4.95 -16.01
C GLY A 118 -6.20 5.13 -14.52
N ILE A 119 -5.28 5.73 -13.75
CA ILE A 119 -5.53 6.04 -12.33
C ILE A 119 -6.10 7.45 -12.16
N GLY A 120 -5.80 8.39 -13.06
CA GLY A 120 -6.18 9.79 -12.92
C GLY A 120 -5.05 10.64 -12.33
N GLU A 121 -5.36 11.85 -11.89
CA GLU A 121 -4.38 12.73 -11.28
C GLU A 121 -4.18 12.41 -9.80
N VAL A 122 -2.93 12.12 -9.43
CA VAL A 122 -2.54 11.77 -8.07
C VAL A 122 -1.95 12.97 -7.35
N GLN A 123 -2.56 13.34 -6.23
CA GLN A 123 -2.11 14.44 -5.38
C GLN A 123 -2.03 14.01 -3.91
N PRO A 124 -1.06 14.49 -3.13
CA PRO A 124 -1.03 14.31 -1.68
C PRO A 124 -2.35 14.72 -1.03
N ALA A 125 -2.85 13.93 -0.06
CA ALA A 125 -4.05 14.32 0.67
C ALA A 125 -3.77 15.50 1.63
N ASP A 126 -4.63 16.51 1.64
CA ASP A 126 -4.47 17.71 2.48
C ASP A 126 -4.34 17.40 3.99
N ARG A 127 -4.87 16.25 4.43
CA ARG A 127 -4.81 15.78 5.81
C ARG A 127 -4.41 14.33 5.86
N GLY A 128 -3.54 13.99 6.81
CA GLY A 128 -3.07 12.62 6.99
C GLY A 128 -2.22 12.12 5.82
N TYR A 129 -1.59 13.02 5.06
CA TYR A 129 -0.73 12.67 3.93
C TYR A 129 0.31 11.60 4.30
N CYS A 130 0.90 11.69 5.50
CA CYS A 130 1.78 10.66 6.03
C CYS A 130 1.42 10.37 7.49
N THR A 131 0.98 9.15 7.78
CA THR A 131 0.62 8.69 9.12
C THR A 131 1.47 7.51 9.54
N ILE A 132 1.54 7.25 10.84
CA ILE A 132 2.24 6.06 11.35
C ILE A 132 1.36 4.84 11.12
N TYR A 133 1.97 3.73 10.67
CA TYR A 133 1.30 2.47 10.40
C TYR A 133 1.97 1.31 11.15
N TYR A 134 1.18 0.54 11.90
CA TYR A 134 1.64 -0.62 12.65
C TYR A 134 0.73 -1.81 12.34
N PRO A 135 1.11 -2.69 11.40
CA PRO A 135 0.28 -3.87 11.11
C PRO A 135 0.21 -4.82 12.31
N ASN A 136 1.27 -4.88 13.13
CA ASN A 136 1.27 -5.46 14.48
C ASN A 136 2.48 -4.95 15.28
N ASN A 137 2.71 -5.49 16.47
CA ASN A 137 3.78 -5.08 17.38
C ASN A 137 5.21 -5.36 16.89
N LYS A 138 5.42 -6.27 15.93
CA LYS A 138 6.74 -6.65 15.36
C LYS A 138 7.21 -5.67 14.28
N PHE A 139 6.28 -4.95 13.65
CA PHE A 139 6.54 -4.05 12.53
C PHE A 139 6.44 -2.58 12.96
N TYR A 140 7.04 -1.71 12.18
CA TYR A 140 6.78 -0.27 12.19
C TYR A 140 6.79 0.21 10.74
N GLY A 141 6.00 1.24 10.48
CA GLY A 141 5.70 1.70 9.14
C GLY A 141 5.09 3.08 9.11
N LYS A 142 4.88 3.54 7.88
CA LYS A 142 4.14 4.75 7.54
C LYS A 142 3.14 4.44 6.44
N CYS A 143 2.02 5.14 6.45
CA CYS A 143 1.04 5.11 5.37
C CYS A 143 1.01 6.48 4.70
N LEU A 144 1.21 6.49 3.38
CA LEU A 144 1.05 7.68 2.55
C LEU A 144 -0.37 7.70 1.99
N LYS A 145 -1.06 8.82 2.13
CA LYS A 145 -2.42 9.04 1.63
C LYS A 145 -2.40 10.03 0.47
N TYR A 146 -2.88 9.59 -0.69
CA TYR A 146 -3.10 10.43 -1.86
C TYR A 146 -4.58 10.51 -2.17
N LYS A 147 -4.99 11.63 -2.76
CA LYS A 147 -6.26 11.80 -3.44
C LYS A 147 -6.05 11.55 -4.91
N ILE A 148 -7.00 10.85 -5.50
CA ILE A 148 -7.06 10.64 -6.94
C ILE A 148 -8.30 11.36 -7.46
N MET A 149 -8.08 12.21 -8.46
CA MET A 149 -9.15 12.84 -9.23
C MET A 149 -9.14 12.22 -10.62
N ASN A 150 -10.24 11.60 -10.99
CA ASN A 150 -10.39 11.08 -12.34
C ASN A 150 -11.05 12.16 -13.20
N TYR A 151 -10.35 12.61 -14.24
CA TYR A 151 -10.97 13.46 -15.25
C TYR A 151 -11.89 12.58 -16.07
N ASN A 152 -13.18 12.92 -16.13
CA ASN A 152 -14.00 12.42 -17.24
C ASN A 152 -13.33 12.96 -18.51
N GLU A 153 -12.74 12.09 -19.32
CA GLU A 153 -12.71 12.36 -20.75
C GLU A 153 -14.18 12.41 -21.16
N ASP A 154 -14.77 13.61 -21.12
CA ASP A 154 -15.92 13.89 -21.97
C ASP A 154 -15.38 13.67 -23.38
N ASP A 155 -15.57 12.46 -23.91
CA ASP A 155 -15.54 12.19 -25.34
C ASP A 155 -16.60 13.13 -25.95
N PHE A 156 -16.19 14.36 -26.22
CA PHE A 156 -16.88 15.18 -27.20
C PHE A 156 -16.80 14.38 -28.50
N CYS A 157 -17.89 13.69 -28.83
CA CYS A 157 -18.12 13.19 -30.17
C CYS A 157 -17.86 14.36 -31.13
N GLU A 158 -16.77 14.28 -31.89
CA GLU A 158 -16.60 15.11 -33.07
C GLU A 158 -17.75 14.77 -34.02
N ASN A 159 -18.60 15.76 -34.30
CA ASN A 159 -19.70 15.68 -35.27
C ASN A 159 -19.17 15.52 -36.69
#